data_AF-A0A510Y741-F1
#
_entry.id   AF-A0A510Y741-F1
#
_cell.length_a   1.000
_cell.length_b   1.000
_cell.length_c   1.000
_cell.angle_alpha   90.00
_cell.angle_beta   90.00
_cell.angle_gamma   90.00
#
_symmetry.space_group_name_H-M   'P 1'
#
loop_
_entity.id
_entity.type
_entity.pdbx_description
1 polymer ?
#
loop_
_entity_poly.entity_id
_entity_poly.type
_entity_poly.pdbx_seq_one_letter_code
_entity_poly.pdbx_strand_id
1 'polypeptide(L)'
;MKTIKVDEVFTEDKEQLRYTDGELEVRDDNGEDWEVKLYGVDNQRFFTDALKNNEKKHLTFETDKGSMYGLVSVEALDNAGVANEDVVTLVGTGPLNGFS
;
A
#
# COMPACT_ATOMS: atom_id res chain seq x y z
N MET A 1 10.32 -13.51 4.59
CA MET A 1 8.97 -12.93 4.74
C MET A 1 8.85 -12.21 6.07
N LYS A 2 8.62 -10.90 6.02
CA LYS A 2 8.37 -10.03 7.18
C LYS A 2 7.05 -9.29 6.94
N THR A 3 6.16 -9.28 7.91
CA THR A 3 4.94 -8.46 7.89
C THR A 3 5.13 -7.28 8.84
N ILE A 4 4.77 -6.09 8.38
CA ILE A 4 4.95 -4.81 9.08
C ILE A 4 3.61 -4.10 9.06
N LYS A 5 3.20 -3.55 10.21
CA LYS A 5 1.99 -2.73 10.29
C LYS A 5 2.25 -1.38 9.63
N VAL A 6 1.31 -0.94 8.81
CA VAL A 6 1.30 0.40 8.22
C VAL A 6 0.31 1.25 9.02
N ASP A 7 0.82 2.30 9.64
CA ASP A 7 0.03 3.20 10.48
C ASP A 7 -0.54 4.36 9.67
N GLU A 8 0.22 4.89 8.69
CA GLU A 8 -0.24 5.95 7.79
C GLU A 8 0.31 5.76 6.37
N VAL A 9 -0.43 6.23 5.37
CA VAL A 9 0.00 6.23 3.97
C VAL A 9 -0.17 7.61 3.38
N PHE A 10 0.87 8.11 2.72
CA PHE A 10 0.87 9.41 2.07
C PHE A 10 1.21 9.31 0.58
N THR A 11 0.55 10.11 -0.23
CA THR A 11 0.91 10.34 -1.64
C THR A 11 2.14 11.25 -1.76
N GLU A 12 2.71 11.36 -2.97
CA GLU A 12 3.80 12.31 -3.26
C GLU A 12 3.44 13.77 -2.93
N ASP A 13 2.17 14.13 -3.09
CA ASP A 13 1.62 15.45 -2.74
C ASP A 13 1.34 15.62 -1.23
N LYS A 14 1.74 14.64 -0.41
CA LYS A 14 1.51 14.57 1.04
C LYS A 14 0.03 14.48 1.44
N GLU A 15 -0.83 14.02 0.54
CA GLU A 15 -2.20 13.68 0.89
C GLU A 15 -2.21 12.36 1.65
N GLN A 16 -2.85 12.34 2.83
CA GLN A 16 -3.02 11.12 3.61
C GLN A 16 -4.16 10.28 3.05
N LEU A 17 -3.88 9.02 2.74
CA LEU A 17 -4.91 8.04 2.37
C LEU A 17 -5.59 7.53 3.63
N ARG A 18 -6.92 7.51 3.64
CA ARG A 18 -7.72 7.03 4.77
C ARG A 18 -8.12 5.58 4.59
N TYR A 19 -7.84 4.79 5.62
CA TYR A 19 -8.11 3.36 5.71
C TYR A 19 -8.22 2.97 7.19
N THR A 20 -8.65 1.74 7.46
CA THR A 20 -8.85 1.21 8.81
C THR A 20 -7.65 0.43 9.33
N ASP A 21 -7.09 -0.46 8.50
CA ASP A 21 -5.89 -1.23 8.85
C ASP A 21 -4.98 -1.43 7.63
N GLY A 22 -3.69 -1.58 7.86
CA GLY A 22 -2.67 -1.58 6.82
C GLY A 22 -1.55 -2.57 7.12
N GLU A 23 -1.23 -3.40 6.13
CA GLU A 23 -0.20 -4.44 6.24
C GLU A 23 0.76 -4.33 5.07
N LEU A 24 2.06 -4.28 5.37
CA LEU A 24 3.15 -4.37 4.41
C LEU A 24 3.83 -5.73 4.57
N GLU A 25 3.81 -6.54 3.51
CA GLU A 25 4.53 -7.81 3.43
C GLU A 25 5.77 -7.64 2.56
N VAL A 26 6.95 -7.91 3.12
CA VAL A 26 8.21 -8.00 2.38
C VAL A 26 8.62 -9.46 2.28
N ARG A 27 8.67 -9.99 1.07
CA ARG A 27 8.83 -11.42 0.77
C ARG A 27 10.28 -11.84 0.67
N ASP A 28 11.17 -10.90 0.38
CA ASP A 28 12.61 -11.09 0.30
C ASP A 28 13.38 -10.39 1.44
N ASP A 29 14.71 -10.47 1.41
CA ASP A 29 15.58 -9.87 2.42
C ASP A 29 16.02 -8.44 2.06
N ASN A 30 15.84 -8.01 0.80
CA ASN A 30 16.35 -6.74 0.28
C ASN A 30 15.25 -5.70 -0.01
N GLY A 31 13.97 -6.06 0.14
CA GLY A 31 12.86 -5.16 -0.17
C GLY A 31 12.58 -5.03 -1.67
N GLU A 32 12.98 -6.01 -2.49
CA GLU A 32 12.71 -6.02 -3.93
C GLU A 32 11.34 -6.65 -4.26
N ASP A 33 10.84 -7.53 -3.40
CA ASP A 33 9.52 -8.18 -3.54
C ASP A 33 8.67 -7.87 -2.31
N TRP A 34 7.66 -7.01 -2.49
CA TRP A 34 6.81 -6.54 -1.41
C TRP A 34 5.40 -6.15 -1.90
N GLU A 35 4.44 -6.24 -0.99
CA GLU A 35 3.02 -5.98 -1.20
C GLU A 35 2.44 -5.22 0.00
N VAL A 36 1.47 -4.35 -0.26
CA VAL A 36 0.70 -3.66 0.79
C VAL A 36 -0.78 -3.97 0.62
N LYS A 37 -1.44 -4.30 1.71
CA LYS A 37 -2.90 -4.38 1.81
C LYS A 37 -3.43 -3.27 2.70
N LEU A 38 -4.40 -2.52 2.19
CA LEU A 38 -5.13 -1.51 2.95
C LEU A 38 -6.59 -1.93 3.05
N TYR A 39 -7.11 -2.01 4.27
CA TYR A 39 -8.45 -2.45 4.59
C TYR A 39 -9.34 -1.26 4.96
N GLY A 40 -10.60 -1.26 4.52
CA GLY A 40 -11.58 -0.22 4.85
C GLY A 40 -11.22 1.14 4.24
N VAL A 41 -10.82 1.16 2.97
CA VAL A 41 -10.36 2.36 2.28
C VAL A 41 -11.53 3.30 1.92
N ASP A 42 -11.51 4.53 2.45
CA ASP A 42 -12.56 5.53 2.20
C ASP A 42 -12.43 6.17 0.81
N ASN A 43 -11.20 6.46 0.36
CA ASN A 43 -10.94 7.16 -0.91
C ASN A 43 -10.64 6.18 -2.05
N GLN A 44 -11.65 5.40 -2.45
CA GLN A 44 -11.50 4.43 -3.54
C GLN A 44 -11.16 5.08 -4.88
N ARG A 45 -11.47 6.37 -5.09
CA ARG A 45 -11.26 7.03 -6.40
C ARG A 45 -9.78 7.07 -6.78
N PHE A 46 -8.91 7.41 -5.83
CA PHE A 46 -7.46 7.43 -6.06
C PHE A 46 -6.96 6.08 -6.63
N PHE A 47 -7.36 4.97 -6.00
CA PHE A 47 -6.95 3.64 -6.41
C PHE A 47 -7.66 3.14 -7.65
N THR A 48 -8.95 3.47 -7.82
CA THR A 48 -9.74 3.11 -9.01
C THR A 48 -9.19 3.78 -10.26
N ASP A 49 -8.85 5.07 -10.18
CA ASP A 49 -8.28 5.81 -11.30
C ASP A 49 -6.88 5.26 -11.63
N ALA A 50 -6.06 4.96 -10.60
CA ALA A 50 -4.75 4.35 -10.79
C ALA A 50 -4.83 2.96 -11.46
N LEU A 51 -5.75 2.09 -11.01
CA LEU A 51 -5.97 0.76 -11.60
C LEU A 51 -6.43 0.86 -13.06
N LYS A 52 -7.44 1.69 -13.34
CA LYS A 52 -8.01 1.85 -14.69
C LYS A 52 -7.00 2.38 -15.70
N ASN A 53 -6.14 3.30 -15.26
CA ASN A 53 -5.14 3.92 -16.13
C ASN A 53 -3.80 3.16 -16.12
N ASN A 54 -3.68 2.07 -15.36
CA ASN A 54 -2.42 1.36 -15.13
C ASN A 54 -1.30 2.31 -14.65
N GLU A 55 -1.67 3.28 -13.81
CA GLU A 55 -0.76 4.27 -13.27
C GLU A 55 -0.03 3.71 -12.05
N LYS A 56 1.28 3.97 -12.01
CA LYS A 56 2.08 3.73 -10.82
C LYS A 56 2.08 4.96 -9.94
N LYS A 57 2.09 4.76 -8.62
CA LYS A 57 2.04 5.84 -7.64
C LYS A 57 3.21 5.74 -6.67
N HIS A 58 3.84 6.88 -6.38
CA HIS A 58 4.77 6.98 -5.27
C HIS A 58 3.97 7.12 -3.97
N LEU A 59 4.20 6.20 -3.05
CA LEU A 59 3.60 6.22 -1.72
C LEU A 59 4.68 6.15 -0.66
N THR A 60 4.42 6.85 0.44
CA THR A 60 5.16 6.74 1.71
C THR A 60 4.29 6.00 2.70
N PHE A 61 4.86 4.98 3.34
CA PHE A 61 4.26 4.15 4.38
C PHE A 61 4.94 4.48 5.70
N GLU A 62 4.21 5.06 6.63
CA GLU A 62 4.68 5.22 8.00
C GLU A 62 4.39 3.94 8.79
N THR A 63 5.43 3.41 9.42
CA THR A 63 5.39 2.15 10.17
C THR A 63 6.05 2.32 11.53
N ASP A 64 5.87 1.34 12.41
CA ASP A 64 6.55 1.26 13.71
C ASP A 64 8.09 1.18 13.59
N LYS A 65 8.60 0.79 12.41
CA LYS A 65 10.03 0.68 12.09
C LYS A 65 10.59 1.90 11.35
N GLY A 66 9.77 2.92 11.12
CA GLY A 66 10.10 4.14 10.40
C GLY A 66 9.42 4.25 9.04
N SER A 67 9.72 5.34 8.34
CA SER A 67 9.11 5.67 7.06
C SER A 67 9.73 4.84 5.94
N MET A 68 8.90 4.16 5.15
CA MET A 68 9.29 3.41 3.96
C MET A 68 8.65 4.04 2.72
N TYR A 69 9.33 4.06 1.58
CA TYR A 69 8.77 4.64 0.36
C TYR A 69 9.05 3.79 -0.86
N GLY A 70 8.06 3.72 -1.76
CA GLY A 70 8.12 2.85 -2.92
C GLY A 70 7.19 3.29 -4.05
N LEU A 71 7.45 2.76 -5.23
CA LEU A 71 6.58 2.90 -6.40
C LEU A 71 5.65 1.68 -6.48
N VAL A 72 4.34 1.91 -6.36
CA VAL A 72 3.34 0.83 -6.38
C VAL A 72 2.49 0.84 -7.64
N SER A 73 1.97 -0.33 -8.01
CA SER A 73 0.79 -0.46 -8.86
C SER A 73 -0.37 -1.06 -8.06
N VAL A 74 -1.59 -0.62 -8.34
CA VAL A 74 -2.80 -1.25 -7.79
C VAL A 74 -3.01 -2.58 -8.52
N GLU A 75 -3.03 -3.68 -7.78
CA GLU A 75 -3.25 -5.02 -8.32
C GLU A 75 -4.74 -5.39 -8.25
N ALA A 76 -5.38 -5.15 -7.11
CA ALA A 76 -6.76 -5.53 -6.87
C ALA A 76 -7.51 -4.50 -6.00
N LEU A 77 -8.82 -4.43 -6.25
CA LEU A 77 -9.80 -3.71 -5.45
C LEU A 77 -10.93 -4.69 -5.16
N ASP A 78 -10.85 -5.34 -4.01
CA ASP A 78 -11.76 -6.38 -3.60
C ASP A 78 -12.70 -5.88 -2.51
N ASN A 79 -13.93 -6.38 -2.49
CA ASN A 79 -14.74 -6.29 -1.28
C ASN A 79 -14.46 -7.57 -0.48
N ALA A 80 -13.64 -7.47 0.56
CA ALA A 80 -13.34 -8.64 1.38
C ALA A 80 -14.63 -9.03 2.10
N GLY A 81 -15.20 -10.17 1.72
CA GLY A 81 -16.50 -10.67 2.22
C GLY A 81 -16.57 -10.94 3.73
N VAL A 82 -15.55 -10.57 4.50
CA VAL A 82 -15.58 -10.48 5.96
C VAL A 82 -15.75 -9.00 6.30
N ALA A 83 -16.96 -8.61 6.72
CA ALA A 83 -17.34 -7.26 7.16
C ALA A 83 -17.65 -6.17 6.08
N ASN A 84 -17.76 -6.50 4.79
CA ASN A 84 -18.02 -5.52 3.70
C ASN A 84 -16.97 -4.39 3.64
N GLU A 85 -15.72 -4.69 3.97
CA GLU A 85 -14.64 -3.71 3.90
C GLU A 85 -13.95 -3.78 2.54
N ASP A 86 -13.72 -2.61 1.94
CA ASP A 86 -12.99 -2.51 0.69
C ASP A 86 -11.50 -2.67 0.95
N VAL A 87 -10.90 -3.63 0.26
CA VAL A 87 -9.49 -3.99 0.37
C VAL A 87 -8.79 -3.60 -0.91
N VAL A 88 -7.69 -2.86 -0.74
CA VAL A 88 -6.80 -2.46 -1.82
C VAL A 88 -5.51 -3.25 -1.70
N THR A 89 -5.15 -3.99 -2.75
CA THR A 89 -3.86 -4.66 -2.87
C THR A 89 -2.95 -3.85 -3.76
N LEU A 90 -1.79 -3.48 -3.23
CA LEU A 90 -0.75 -2.72 -3.91
C LEU A 90 0.51 -3.57 -4.00
N VAL A 91 1.12 -3.64 -5.18
CA VAL A 91 2.37 -4.38 -5.38
C VAL A 91 3.52 -3.41 -5.66
N GLY A 92 4.66 -3.68 -5.04
CA GLY A 92 5.90 -2.97 -5.31
C GLY A 92 6.35 -3.20 -6.75
N THR A 93 6.68 -2.12 -7.46
CA THR A 93 7.22 -2.17 -8.84
C THR A 93 8.71 -1.83 -8.91
N GLY A 94 9.36 -1.81 -7.75
CA GLY A 94 10.77 -1.51 -7.52
C GLY A 94 11.11 -1.60 -6.03
N PRO A 95 12.36 -1.28 -5.64
CA PRO A 95 12.83 -1.44 -4.27
C PRO A 95 12.03 -0.63 -3.26
N LEU A 96 11.76 -1.22 -2.10
CA LEU A 96 11.21 -0.53 -0.94
C LEU A 96 12.31 0.17 -0.18
N ASN A 97 12.39 1.49 -0.34
CA ASN A 97 13.42 2.28 0.32
C ASN A 97 13.06 2.52 1.78
N GLY A 98 14.07 2.54 2.65
CA GLY A 98 13.89 2.64 4.10
C GLY A 98 13.70 1.28 4.80
N PHE A 99 13.57 0.19 4.03
CA PHE A 99 13.59 -1.16 4.58
C PHE A 99 15.02 -1.56 5.02
N SER A 100 15.15 -2.07 6.25
CA SER A 100 16.41 -2.59 6.83
C SER A 100 16.20 -3.81 7.73
#